data_AF-A0A7W1UQE1-F1
#
_entry.id   AF-A0A7W1UQE1-F1
#
_cell.length_a   1.000
_cell.length_b   1.000
_cell.length_c   1.000
_cell.angle_alpha   90.00
_cell.angle_beta   90.00
_cell.angle_gamma   90.00
#
_symmetry.space_group_name_H-M   'P 1'
#
loop_
_entity.id
_entity.type
_entity.pdbx_description
1 polymer ?
#
loop_
_entity_poly.entity_id
_entity_poly.type
_entity_poly.pdbx_seq_one_letter_code
_entity_poly.pdbx_strand_id
1 'polypeptide(L)' 'VVTAEEHQMNGGLGDSIAQLLSRELPTPLEMVAVNDSFGESGTPDQLMTKYGLDAVNIVEAAQKVIKRKG' A
#
# COMPACT_ATOMS: atom_id res chain seq x y z
N VAL A 1 10.61 -0.63 -1.13
CA VAL A 1 9.61 -1.72 -1.06
C VAL A 1 8.25 -1.12 -1.34
N VAL A 2 7.39 -1.80 -2.09
CA VAL A 2 5.97 -1.44 -2.21
C VAL A 2 5.18 -2.63 -1.68
N THR A 3 4.28 -2.38 -0.73
CA THR A 3 3.26 -3.37 -0.35
C THR A 3 1.94 -3.01 -1.02
N ALA A 4 1.17 -4.01 -1.40
CA ALA A 4 -0.17 -3.85 -1.96
C ALA A 4 -1.11 -4.88 -1.33
N GLU A 5 -2.22 -4.42 -0.77
CA GLU A 5 -3.20 -5.27 -0.09
C GLU A 5 -4.62 -4.71 -0.20
N GLU A 6 -5.61 -5.59 -0.32
CA GLU A 6 -7.03 -5.27 -0.19
C GLU A 6 -7.45 -5.35 1.29
N HIS A 7 -6.78 -4.55 2.13
CA HIS A 7 -6.99 -4.50 3.57
C HIS A 7 -6.67 -3.09 4.09
N GLN A 8 -7.01 -2.81 5.35
CA GLN A 8 -6.62 -1.56 6.00
C GLN A 8 -5.10 -1.42 6.05
N MET A 9 -4.62 -0.20 5.80
CA MET A 9 -3.21 0.15 5.89
C MET A 9 -2.66 -0.10 7.31
N ASN A 10 -3.45 0.21 8.33
CA ASN A 10 -3.06 0.04 9.73
C ASN A 10 -3.30 -1.40 10.18
N GLY A 11 -2.27 -2.06 10.72
CA GLY A 11 -2.34 -3.45 11.18
C GLY A 11 -2.31 -4.50 10.05
N GLY A 12 -2.09 -4.09 8.80
CA GLY A 12 -2.04 -4.96 7.63
C GLY A 12 -0.63 -5.50 7.28
N LEU A 13 -0.48 -5.92 6.03
CA LEU A 13 0.79 -6.33 5.42
C LEU A 13 1.80 -5.17 5.44
N GLY A 14 1.39 -3.98 4.99
CA GLY A 14 2.23 -2.79 4.95
C GLY A 14 2.83 -2.47 6.31
N ASP A 15 2.00 -2.46 7.35
CA ASP A 15 2.43 -2.21 8.73
C ASP A 15 3.40 -3.29 9.25
N SER A 16 3.11 -4.57 8.98
CA SER A 16 4.00 -5.68 9.34
C SER A 16 5.38 -5.55 8.67
N ILE A 17 5.41 -5.16 7.40
CA ILE A 17 6.66 -4.91 6.67
C ILE A 17 7.37 -3.65 7.19
N ALA A 18 6.64 -2.59 7.54
CA ALA A 18 7.23 -1.38 8.12
C ALA A 18 7.94 -1.68 9.45
N GLN A 19 7.32 -2.51 10.30
CA GLN A 19 7.94 -2.95 11.56
C GLN A 19 9.24 -3.74 11.31
N LEU A 20 9.25 -4.65 10.34
CA LEU A 20 10.47 -5.38 9.98
C LEU A 20 11.56 -4.44 9.45
N LEU A 21 11.23 -3.59 8.46
CA LEU A 21 12.20 -2.70 7.82
C LEU A 21 12.76 -1.68 8.81
N SER A 22 11.95 -1.14 9.72
CA SER A 22 12.42 -0.18 10.72
C SER A 22 13.45 -0.76 11.70
N ARG A 23 13.41 -2.08 11.95
CA ARG A 23 14.29 -2.76 12.91
C ARG A 23 15.54 -3.34 12.27
N GLU A 24 15.40 -3.96 11.10
CA GLU A 24 16.46 -4.79 10.51
C GLU A 24 17.16 -4.12 9.33
N LEU A 25 16.43 -3.38 8.49
CA LEU A 25 16.98 -2.77 7.28
C LEU A 25 16.15 -1.56 6.83
N PRO A 26 16.41 -0.36 7.39
CA PRO A 26 15.68 0.85 7.02
C PRO A 26 15.75 1.08 5.51
N THR A 27 14.60 0.91 4.85
CA THR A 27 14.46 0.96 3.39
C THR A 27 13.22 1.76 3.06
N PRO A 28 13.23 2.61 2.01
CA PRO A 28 12.04 3.32 1.57
C PRO A 28 10.87 2.36 1.33
N LEU A 29 9.69 2.73 1.85
CA LEU A 29 8.46 1.96 1.78
C LEU A 29 7.32 2.86 1.27
N GLU A 30 6.48 2.32 0.39
CA GLU A 30 5.16 2.82 0.05
C GLU A 30 4.13 1.71 0.28
N MET A 31 2.91 2.08 0.68
CA MET A 31 1.81 1.14 0.93
C MET A 31 0.62 1.50 0.05
N VAL A 32 0.12 0.52 -0.70
CA VAL A 32 -1.15 0.59 -1.43
C VAL A 32 -2.16 -0.26 -0.66
N ALA A 33 -3.05 0.41 0.07
CA ALA A 33 -3.98 -0.20 1.01
C ALA A 33 -5.16 0.73 1.28
N VAL A 34 -6.24 0.20 1.85
CA VAL A 34 -7.39 1.01 2.26
C VAL A 34 -6.97 1.96 3.38
N ASN A 35 -7.25 3.24 3.23
CA ASN A 35 -6.84 4.27 4.17
C ASN A 35 -8.00 4.64 5.12
N ASP A 36 -8.12 3.90 6.22
CA ASP A 36 -9.02 4.15 7.36
C ASP A 36 -10.46 4.50 6.93
N SER A 37 -11.09 3.56 6.23
CA SER A 37 -12.47 3.70 5.77
C SER A 37 -13.22 2.38 5.84
N PHE A 38 -14.54 2.46 6.01
CA PHE A 38 -15.39 1.27 5.98
C PHE A 38 -15.53 0.75 4.55
N GLY A 39 -15.73 -0.57 4.45
CA GLY A 39 -16.08 -1.23 3.20
C GLY A 39 -17.46 -0.80 2.71
N GLU A 40 -17.62 -0.80 1.38
CA GLU A 40 -18.84 -0.40 0.71
C GLU A 40 -19.33 -1.49 -0.24
N SER A 41 -20.60 -1.41 -0.65
CA SER A 41 -21.15 -2.31 -1.66
C SER A 41 -20.80 -1.82 -3.05
N GLY A 42 -20.30 -2.72 -3.89
CA GLY A 42 -19.92 -2.43 -5.27
C GLY A 42 -19.36 -3.67 -5.95
N THR A 43 -19.06 -3.56 -7.24
CA THR A 43 -18.28 -4.61 -7.91
C THR A 43 -16.80 -4.51 -7.47
N PRO A 44 -16.06 -5.63 -7.46
CA PRO A 44 -14.64 -5.63 -7.06
C PRO A 44 -13.83 -4.53 -7.78
N ASP A 45 -13.93 -4.44 -9.11
CA ASP A 45 -13.18 -3.45 -9.91
C ASP A 45 -13.50 -2.00 -9.50
N GLN A 46 -14.79 -1.69 -9.27
CA GLN A 46 -15.19 -0.35 -8.83
C GLN A 46 -14.63 -0.01 -7.45
N LEU A 47 -14.62 -0.98 -6.53
CA LEU A 47 -14.09 -0.78 -5.19
C LEU A 47 -12.57 -0.64 -5.21
N MET A 48 -11.86 -1.45 -6.00
CA MET A 48 -10.41 -1.34 -6.20
C MET A 48 -10.01 0.04 -6.72
N THR A 49 -10.70 0.56 -7.76
CA THR A 49 -10.46 1.92 -8.26
C THR A 49 -10.78 2.97 -7.21
N LYS A 50 -11.91 2.85 -6.52
CA LYS A 50 -12.34 3.82 -5.50
C LYS A 50 -11.35 3.94 -4.35
N TYR A 51 -10.85 2.81 -3.86
CA TYR A 51 -9.90 2.77 -2.74
C TYR A 51 -8.44 2.96 -3.20
N GLY A 52 -8.19 3.16 -4.50
CA GLY A 52 -6.85 3.40 -5.03
C GLY A 52 -5.94 2.18 -4.94
N LEU A 53 -6.49 0.99 -5.15
CA LEU A 53 -5.80 -0.30 -5.03
C LEU A 53 -5.40 -0.89 -6.39
N ASP A 54 -5.60 -0.14 -7.47
CA ASP A 54 -5.37 -0.61 -8.83
C ASP A 54 -3.91 -0.52 -9.27
N ALA A 55 -3.62 -1.14 -10.42
CA ALA A 55 -2.30 -1.17 -11.02
C ALA A 55 -1.65 0.22 -11.17
N VAL A 56 -2.45 1.26 -11.46
CA VAL A 56 -1.94 2.64 -11.57
C VAL A 56 -1.36 3.13 -10.23
N ASN A 57 -2.02 2.82 -9.11
CA ASN A 57 -1.57 3.22 -7.79
C ASN A 57 -0.30 2.47 -7.37
N ILE A 58 -0.20 1.19 -7.73
CA ILE A 58 1.01 0.39 -7.51
C ILE A 58 2.19 0.96 -8.31
N VAL A 59 1.97 1.32 -9.58
CA VAL A 59 3.02 1.93 -10.42
C VAL A 59 3.48 3.28 -9.85
N GLU A 60 2.54 4.13 -9.43
CA GLU A 60 2.86 5.41 -8.80
C GLU A 60 3.65 5.22 -7.50
N ALA A 61 3.25 4.28 -6.64
CA ALA A 61 3.97 3.91 -5.43
C ALA A 61 5.39 3.39 -5.75
N ALA A 62 5.53 2.53 -6.77
CA ALA A 62 6.83 2.05 -7.21
C ALA A 62 7.74 3.19 -7.68
N GLN A 63 7.22 4.13 -8.45
CA GLN A 63 7.98 5.30 -8.89
C GLN A 63 8.40 6.19 -7.71
N LYS A 64 7.50 6.42 -6.74
CA LYS A 64 7.81 7.19 -5.51
C LYS A 64 8.89 6.52 -4.68
N VAL A 65 8.83 5.20 -4.51
CA VAL A 65 9.80 4.48 -3.68
C VAL A 65 11.18 4.41 -4.34
N ILE A 66 11.25 4.26 -5.67
CA ILE A 66 12.50 4.25 -6.43
C ILE A 66 13.22 5.61 -6.30
N LYS A 67 12.49 6.73 -6.36
CA LYS A 67 13.08 8.08 -6.18
C LYS A 67 13.72 8.31 -4.82
N ARG A 68 13.30 7.55 -3.80
CA ARG A 68 13.86 7.60 -2.44
C ARG A 68 14.95 6.55 -2.21
N LYS A 69 15.17 5.66 -3.18
CA LYS A 69 16.19 4.63 -3.12
C LYS A 69 17.55 5.30 -3.40
N GLY A 70 18.38 5.40 -2.37
CA GLY A 70 19.77 5.83 -2.47
C GLY A 70 20.63 4.78 -3.16
#